data_AF-A0A1F7P9W5-F1
#
_entry.id   AF-A0A1F7P9W5-F1
#
_cell.length_a   1.000
_cell.length_b   1.000
_cell.length_c   1.000
_cell.angle_alpha   90.00
_cell.angle_beta   90.00
_cell.angle_gamma   90.00
#
_symmetry.space_group_name_H-M   'P 1'
#
loop_
_entity.id
_entity.type
_entity.pdbx_description
1 polymer ?
#
loop_
_entity_poly.entity_id
_entity_poly.type
_entity_poly.pdbx_seq_one_letter_code
_entity_poly.pdbx_strand_id
1 'polypeptide(L)'
;MRLVNPHGKDKRLKPLLLGGQELEDAKRKAQGLPRLTISSRETSDLIMLGIGAFTPLEGFMGRADWQGVCDEYRLADGTFWPIPITLSQTREEAARVTEGQEVALVDSESGELMGVLAVREQYAIDRAHECKQVFRTNDPAHPGVASVMAQGEVNLAGEVQVLSEGPYPAQYPGLYRRPAEMRKLFAEKGWGTVAALQLRNPMHRSHEYLAKIAIEICDGVLIQQILGKLKPGDIPAEVRVRAVDTLVQHYFVKDTCVQAGVPLEMRYGGPREALLHAVFRQNFGCSHLIVGRDHAGVGEYYGPFDAQKIFDEIPPGSLELKPLKIDMTFYCGKCDGMATGRTCPHGKEHQLAVSGTMLRKTLSEGGQIPDHFSRPEVLAILKEYYATLEDKVEVTLHKYAKGEK
;
A
#
# COMPACT_ATOMS: atom_id res chain seq x y z
N MET A 1 -4.54 1.81 -27.20
CA MET A 1 -3.27 1.30 -26.62
C MET A 1 -3.60 0.27 -25.54
N ARG A 2 -2.69 -0.66 -25.20
CA ARG A 2 -2.96 -1.73 -24.22
C ARG A 2 -2.21 -1.44 -22.92
N LEU A 3 -2.91 -1.49 -21.79
CA LEU A 3 -2.33 -1.41 -20.44
C LEU A 3 -1.32 -2.55 -20.21
N VAL A 4 -0.43 -2.40 -19.24
CA VAL A 4 0.45 -3.50 -18.79
C VAL A 4 -0.36 -4.71 -18.37
N ASN A 5 0.17 -5.91 -18.60
CA ASN A 5 -0.53 -7.12 -18.23
C ASN A 5 -0.55 -7.30 -16.70
N PRO A 6 -1.61 -7.94 -16.16
CA PRO A 6 -1.58 -8.46 -14.80
C PRO A 6 -0.33 -9.30 -14.52
N HIS A 7 0.11 -9.28 -13.27
CA HIS A 7 1.27 -10.01 -12.79
C HIS A 7 1.06 -11.53 -12.86
N GLY A 8 2.16 -12.29 -12.98
CA GLY A 8 2.13 -13.74 -13.15
C GLY A 8 2.17 -14.22 -14.60
N LYS A 9 2.32 -15.54 -14.77
CA LYS A 9 2.52 -16.21 -16.07
C LYS A 9 1.30 -16.09 -17.00
N ASP A 10 0.10 -16.14 -16.42
CA ASP A 10 -1.16 -16.12 -17.18
C ASP A 10 -1.52 -14.74 -17.73
N LYS A 11 -0.85 -13.68 -17.26
CA LYS A 11 -1.09 -12.30 -17.72
C LYS A 11 -2.57 -11.90 -17.65
N ARG A 12 -3.27 -12.41 -16.62
CA ARG A 12 -4.71 -12.24 -16.40
C ARG A 12 -4.99 -12.03 -14.91
N LEU A 13 -5.92 -11.14 -14.59
CA LEU A 13 -6.38 -10.93 -13.22
C LEU A 13 -7.05 -12.20 -12.68
N LYS A 14 -6.79 -12.49 -11.41
CA LYS A 14 -7.34 -13.62 -10.68
C LYS A 14 -7.96 -13.13 -9.37
N PRO A 15 -9.12 -12.45 -9.41
CA PRO A 15 -9.88 -12.13 -8.21
C PRO A 15 -10.43 -13.41 -7.59
N LEU A 16 -10.37 -13.50 -6.27
CA LEU A 16 -10.90 -14.64 -5.49
C LEU A 16 -12.23 -14.30 -4.77
N LEU A 17 -12.74 -13.08 -4.96
CA LEU A 17 -14.04 -12.64 -4.45
C LEU A 17 -15.16 -13.32 -5.23
N LEU A 18 -16.01 -14.06 -4.51
CA LEU A 18 -17.19 -14.68 -5.08
C LEU A 18 -18.32 -13.66 -5.28
N GLY A 19 -19.18 -13.93 -6.27
CA GLY A 19 -20.38 -13.14 -6.53
C GLY A 19 -21.57 -14.02 -6.89
N GLY A 20 -22.77 -13.43 -6.88
CA GLY A 20 -24.00 -14.12 -7.30
C GLY A 20 -24.28 -15.39 -6.49
N GLN A 21 -24.73 -16.44 -7.16
CA GLN A 21 -25.14 -17.69 -6.51
C GLN A 21 -23.98 -18.40 -5.80
N GLU A 22 -22.76 -18.34 -6.36
CA GLU A 22 -21.58 -18.97 -5.77
C GLU A 22 -21.26 -18.39 -4.39
N LEU A 23 -21.42 -17.08 -4.23
CA LEU A 23 -21.24 -16.40 -2.95
C LEU A 23 -22.26 -16.87 -1.91
N GLU A 24 -23.54 -16.95 -2.29
CA GLU A 24 -24.63 -17.38 -1.40
C GLU A 24 -24.48 -18.85 -0.99
N ASP A 25 -24.05 -19.72 -1.91
CA ASP A 25 -23.76 -21.12 -1.65
C ASP A 25 -22.58 -21.27 -0.68
N ALA A 26 -21.49 -20.54 -0.93
CA ALA A 26 -20.31 -20.56 -0.08
C ALA A 26 -20.60 -20.00 1.32
N LYS A 27 -21.39 -18.92 1.44
CA LYS A 27 -21.84 -18.39 2.74
C LYS A 27 -22.66 -19.40 3.54
N ARG A 28 -23.60 -20.11 2.88
CA ARG A 28 -24.38 -21.17 3.54
C ARG A 28 -23.50 -22.33 4.00
N LYS A 29 -22.59 -22.79 3.14
CA LYS A 29 -21.61 -23.84 3.48
C LYS A 29 -20.73 -23.44 4.67
N ALA A 30 -20.23 -22.20 4.68
CA ALA A 30 -19.35 -21.68 5.71
C ALA A 30 -19.97 -21.66 7.12
N GLN A 31 -21.30 -21.63 7.25
CA GLN A 31 -21.99 -21.70 8.55
C GLN A 31 -21.74 -23.03 9.28
N GLY A 32 -21.48 -24.11 8.54
CA GLY A 32 -21.19 -25.43 9.09
C GLY A 32 -19.70 -25.74 9.25
N LEU A 33 -18.81 -24.85 8.80
CA LEU A 33 -17.36 -25.05 8.89
C LEU A 33 -16.82 -24.60 10.25
N PRO A 34 -15.71 -25.20 10.74
CA PRO A 34 -14.98 -24.64 11.86
C PRO A 34 -14.51 -23.22 11.54
N ARG A 35 -14.59 -22.36 12.55
CA ARG A 35 -14.28 -20.94 12.41
C ARG A 35 -12.86 -20.69 12.93
N LEU A 36 -12.08 -19.98 12.13
CA LEU A 36 -10.79 -19.42 12.53
C LEU A 36 -10.88 -17.90 12.51
N THR A 37 -10.38 -17.30 13.58
CA THR A 37 -10.30 -15.85 13.67
C THR A 37 -9.00 -15.39 13.02
N ILE A 38 -9.08 -14.37 12.16
CA ILE A 38 -7.93 -13.80 11.46
C ILE A 38 -7.67 -12.36 11.91
N SER A 39 -6.41 -11.95 11.93
CA SER A 39 -5.99 -10.60 12.28
C SER A 39 -6.42 -9.56 11.25
N SER A 40 -6.45 -8.28 11.63
CA SER A 40 -6.76 -7.16 10.71
C SER A 40 -5.87 -7.14 9.45
N ARG A 41 -4.59 -7.51 9.60
CA ARG A 41 -3.65 -7.64 8.48
C ARG A 41 -4.04 -8.78 7.54
N GLU A 42 -4.34 -9.96 8.09
CA GLU A 42 -4.76 -11.12 7.32
C GLU A 42 -6.12 -10.88 6.64
N THR A 43 -7.04 -10.16 7.30
CA THR A 43 -8.29 -9.67 6.70
C THR A 43 -8.00 -8.75 5.51
N SER A 44 -7.09 -7.79 5.66
CA SER A 44 -6.68 -6.89 4.57
C SER A 44 -6.03 -7.66 3.42
N ASP A 45 -5.16 -8.62 3.71
CA ASP A 45 -4.53 -9.48 2.70
C ASP A 45 -5.57 -10.36 1.98
N LEU A 46 -6.56 -10.91 2.70
CA LEU A 46 -7.67 -11.67 2.14
C LEU A 46 -8.52 -10.82 1.18
N ILE A 47 -8.79 -9.55 1.54
CA ILE A 47 -9.49 -8.62 0.64
C ILE A 47 -8.64 -8.33 -0.61
N MET A 48 -7.32 -8.14 -0.45
CA MET A 48 -6.40 -7.92 -1.57
C MET A 48 -6.31 -9.12 -2.52
N LEU A 49 -6.39 -10.34 -2.00
CA LEU A 49 -6.59 -11.58 -2.76
C LEU A 49 -7.95 -11.57 -3.47
N GLY A 50 -9.01 -11.24 -2.74
CA GLY A 50 -10.39 -11.20 -3.23
C GLY A 50 -10.56 -10.30 -4.45
N ILE A 51 -10.07 -9.06 -4.38
CA ILE A 51 -10.20 -8.10 -5.49
C ILE A 51 -9.22 -8.37 -6.65
N GLY A 52 -8.29 -9.33 -6.49
CA GLY A 52 -7.27 -9.65 -7.49
C GLY A 52 -6.10 -8.65 -7.49
N ALA A 53 -5.92 -7.86 -6.43
CA ALA A 53 -4.76 -6.99 -6.31
C ALA A 53 -3.49 -7.82 -6.07
N PHE A 54 -3.62 -8.98 -5.42
CA PHE A 54 -2.53 -9.94 -5.20
C PHE A 54 -2.45 -11.07 -6.23
N THR A 55 -3.05 -10.90 -7.42
CA THR A 55 -2.78 -11.80 -8.56
C THR A 55 -1.26 -11.96 -8.77
N PRO A 56 -0.74 -13.20 -8.93
CA PRO A 56 -1.45 -14.44 -9.25
C PRO A 56 -1.80 -15.35 -8.06
N LEU A 57 -1.63 -14.88 -6.81
CA LEU A 57 -1.87 -15.72 -5.64
C LEU A 57 -3.29 -16.29 -5.61
N GLU A 58 -3.40 -17.56 -5.21
CA GLU A 58 -4.67 -18.30 -5.09
C GLU A 58 -5.14 -18.41 -3.63
N GLY A 59 -4.32 -17.93 -2.68
CA GLY A 59 -4.59 -17.98 -1.26
C GLY A 59 -3.35 -17.68 -0.43
N PHE A 60 -3.31 -18.21 0.78
CA PHE A 60 -2.20 -18.03 1.71
C PHE A 60 -1.07 -19.01 1.40
N MET A 61 0.17 -18.50 1.43
CA MET A 61 1.36 -19.20 0.97
C MET A 61 1.68 -20.44 1.80
N GLY A 62 2.08 -21.52 1.10
CA GLY A 62 2.72 -22.69 1.71
C GLY A 62 4.18 -22.44 2.08
N ARG A 63 4.83 -23.44 2.68
CA ARG A 63 6.23 -23.33 3.13
C ARG A 63 7.19 -23.00 1.99
N ALA A 64 7.01 -23.65 0.84
CA ALA A 64 7.88 -23.46 -0.32
C ALA A 64 7.79 -22.03 -0.88
N ASP A 65 6.57 -21.50 -1.01
CA ASP A 65 6.35 -20.11 -1.45
C ASP A 65 6.90 -19.12 -0.42
N TRP A 66 6.61 -19.32 0.87
CA TRP A 66 7.13 -18.46 1.94
C TRP A 66 8.66 -18.39 1.91
N GLN A 67 9.33 -19.54 1.82
CA GLN A 67 10.79 -19.60 1.82
C GLN A 67 11.37 -18.96 0.56
N GLY A 68 10.86 -19.29 -0.63
CA GLY A 68 11.31 -18.69 -1.89
C GLY A 68 11.08 -17.18 -1.95
N VAL A 69 10.00 -16.68 -1.36
CA VAL A 69 9.73 -15.23 -1.28
C VAL A 69 10.74 -14.55 -0.37
N CYS A 70 11.01 -15.12 0.80
CA CYS A 70 12.02 -14.60 1.72
C CYS A 70 13.41 -14.60 1.08
N ASP A 71 13.82 -15.70 0.46
CA ASP A 71 15.21 -15.89 0.04
C ASP A 71 15.51 -15.27 -1.34
N GLU A 72 14.53 -15.33 -2.24
CA GLU A 72 14.80 -15.21 -3.68
C GLU A 72 13.77 -14.37 -4.44
N TYR A 73 12.81 -13.76 -3.73
CA TYR A 73 11.72 -12.99 -4.31
C TYR A 73 10.85 -13.81 -5.29
N ARG A 74 10.64 -15.11 -5.04
CA ARG A 74 9.84 -15.95 -5.96
C ARG A 74 8.95 -16.96 -5.24
N LEU A 75 7.80 -17.21 -5.83
CA LEU A 75 6.95 -18.35 -5.52
C LEU A 75 7.65 -19.65 -5.96
N ALA A 76 7.17 -20.79 -5.48
CA ALA A 76 7.68 -22.12 -5.81
C ALA A 76 7.61 -22.41 -7.31
N ASP A 77 6.66 -21.80 -8.02
CA ASP A 77 6.54 -21.92 -9.47
C ASP A 77 7.53 -21.02 -10.25
N GLY A 78 8.34 -20.22 -9.54
CA GLY A 78 9.33 -19.29 -10.10
C GLY A 78 8.78 -17.90 -10.41
N THR A 79 7.49 -17.63 -10.20
CA THR A 79 6.92 -16.29 -10.38
C THR A 79 7.46 -15.33 -9.33
N PHE A 80 7.90 -14.14 -9.75
CA PHE A 80 8.39 -13.12 -8.82
C PHE A 80 7.32 -12.74 -7.78
N TRP A 81 7.70 -12.68 -6.51
CA TRP A 81 6.85 -12.17 -5.44
C TRP A 81 7.69 -11.63 -4.26
N PRO A 82 7.43 -10.41 -3.75
CA PRO A 82 8.39 -9.73 -2.88
C PRO A 82 8.13 -9.82 -1.37
N ILE A 83 6.94 -10.19 -0.88
CA ILE A 83 6.64 -10.21 0.57
C ILE A 83 5.71 -11.38 0.89
N PRO A 84 5.97 -12.21 1.92
CA PRO A 84 5.10 -13.32 2.25
C PRO A 84 3.66 -12.88 2.60
N ILE A 85 2.68 -13.62 2.07
CA ILE A 85 1.26 -13.46 2.38
C ILE A 85 0.80 -14.75 3.06
N THR A 86 0.78 -14.75 4.40
CA THR A 86 0.57 -15.93 5.23
C THR A 86 -0.56 -15.69 6.23
N LEU A 87 -1.22 -16.77 6.62
CA LEU A 87 -2.20 -16.78 7.70
C LEU A 87 -1.65 -17.64 8.84
N SER A 88 -1.53 -17.05 10.02
CA SER A 88 -0.93 -17.67 11.21
C SER A 88 -1.99 -17.94 12.28
N GLN A 89 -1.81 -19.01 13.04
CA GLN A 89 -2.66 -19.41 14.16
C GLN A 89 -1.80 -19.91 15.33
N THR A 90 -2.35 -19.90 16.54
CA THR A 90 -1.70 -20.56 17.68
C THR A 90 -1.59 -22.07 17.42
N ARG A 91 -0.67 -22.77 18.10
CA ARG A 91 -0.60 -24.25 18.01
C ARG A 91 -1.92 -24.91 18.37
N GLU A 92 -2.62 -24.35 19.36
CA GLU A 92 -3.89 -24.89 19.88
C GLU A 92 -5.02 -24.76 18.86
N GLU A 93 -5.07 -23.65 18.12
CA GLU A 93 -6.04 -23.45 17.03
C GLU A 93 -5.69 -24.29 15.81
N ALA A 94 -4.42 -24.31 15.41
CA ALA A 94 -3.95 -25.09 14.28
C ALA A 94 -4.18 -26.60 14.47
N ALA A 95 -3.99 -27.12 15.69
CA ALA A 95 -4.25 -28.52 16.02
C ALA A 95 -5.72 -28.95 15.90
N ARG A 96 -6.67 -27.99 15.83
CA ARG A 96 -8.11 -28.27 15.61
C ARG A 96 -8.47 -28.38 14.13
N VAL A 97 -7.52 -28.09 13.25
CA VAL A 97 -7.69 -28.08 11.80
C VAL A 97 -6.85 -29.22 11.23
N THR A 98 -7.42 -29.95 10.26
CA THR A 98 -6.70 -31.02 9.56
C THR A 98 -6.37 -30.57 8.14
N GLU A 99 -5.23 -30.97 7.60
CA GLU A 99 -4.95 -30.77 6.18
C GLU A 99 -6.00 -31.46 5.30
N GLY A 100 -6.43 -30.79 4.23
CA GLY A 100 -7.57 -31.19 3.39
C GLY A 100 -8.92 -30.67 3.87
N GLN A 101 -9.00 -30.06 5.07
CA GLN A 101 -10.22 -29.48 5.61
C GLN A 101 -10.44 -28.05 5.13
N GLU A 102 -11.71 -27.64 5.03
CA GLU A 102 -12.08 -26.23 4.87
C GLU A 102 -12.46 -25.58 6.19
N VAL A 103 -12.06 -24.32 6.36
CA VAL A 103 -12.34 -23.51 7.54
C VAL A 103 -12.90 -22.15 7.13
N ALA A 104 -13.87 -21.66 7.89
CA ALA A 104 -14.41 -20.32 7.74
C ALA A 104 -13.49 -19.29 8.40
N LEU A 105 -13.10 -18.26 7.67
CA LEU A 105 -12.25 -17.17 8.14
C LEU A 105 -13.11 -16.01 8.61
N VAL A 106 -12.89 -15.58 9.86
CA VAL A 106 -13.69 -14.56 10.53
C VAL A 106 -12.77 -13.44 10.99
N ASP A 107 -13.12 -12.21 10.64
CA ASP A 107 -12.36 -11.05 11.08
C ASP A 107 -12.42 -10.88 12.61
N SER A 108 -11.26 -10.66 13.24
CA SER A 108 -11.16 -10.58 14.71
C SER A 108 -11.81 -9.34 15.31
N GLU A 109 -11.95 -8.26 14.55
CA GLU A 109 -12.46 -6.98 15.06
C GLU A 109 -13.98 -6.88 14.87
N SER A 110 -14.49 -7.24 13.69
CA SER A 110 -15.90 -7.13 13.32
C SER A 110 -16.71 -8.41 13.55
N GLY A 111 -16.05 -9.58 13.63
CA GLY A 111 -16.72 -10.88 13.65
C GLY A 111 -17.34 -11.28 12.30
N GLU A 112 -17.07 -10.52 11.24
CA GLU A 112 -17.59 -10.76 9.89
C GLU A 112 -16.99 -12.02 9.28
N LEU A 113 -17.82 -12.81 8.58
CA LEU A 113 -17.36 -13.94 7.79
C LEU A 113 -16.70 -13.41 6.49
N MET A 114 -15.37 -13.53 6.42
CA MET A 114 -14.58 -12.92 5.35
C MET A 114 -14.28 -13.89 4.20
N GLY A 115 -14.09 -15.18 4.49
CA GLY A 115 -13.66 -16.14 3.49
C GLY A 115 -13.77 -17.59 3.95
N VAL A 116 -13.41 -18.50 3.04
CA VAL A 116 -13.16 -19.92 3.33
C VAL A 116 -11.75 -20.25 2.87
N LEU A 117 -10.99 -20.94 3.71
CA LEU A 117 -9.66 -21.47 3.39
C LEU A 117 -9.76 -22.99 3.26
N ALA A 118 -9.35 -23.53 2.12
CA ALA A 118 -9.12 -24.96 1.95
C ALA A 118 -7.68 -25.29 2.36
N VAL A 119 -7.50 -25.74 3.60
CA VAL A 119 -6.17 -25.95 4.19
C VAL A 119 -5.45 -27.10 3.50
N ARG A 120 -4.25 -26.83 2.97
CA ARG A 120 -3.41 -27.80 2.26
C ARG A 120 -2.14 -28.16 3.00
N GLU A 121 -1.62 -27.23 3.80
CA GLU A 121 -0.37 -27.42 4.53
C GLU A 121 -0.43 -26.65 5.85
N GLN A 122 0.13 -27.24 6.91
CA GLN A 122 0.44 -26.55 8.16
C GLN A 122 1.93 -26.52 8.42
N TYR A 123 2.48 -25.34 8.72
CA TYR A 123 3.93 -25.21 8.86
C TYR A 123 4.34 -24.08 9.80
N ALA A 124 5.48 -24.25 10.49
CA ALA A 124 6.11 -23.17 11.25
C ALA A 124 7.12 -22.41 10.39
N ILE A 125 7.22 -21.10 10.62
CA ILE A 125 8.17 -20.20 9.97
C ILE A 125 9.33 -19.84 10.89
N ASP A 126 10.49 -19.54 10.30
CA ASP A 126 11.55 -18.80 10.99
C ASP A 126 11.23 -17.29 10.91
N ARG A 127 10.57 -16.77 11.95
CA ARG A 127 10.16 -15.35 12.04
C ARG A 127 11.36 -14.41 11.99
N ALA A 128 12.49 -14.79 12.58
CA ALA A 128 13.68 -13.95 12.60
C ALA A 128 14.31 -13.86 11.21
N HIS A 129 14.32 -14.97 10.47
CA HIS A 129 14.73 -15.01 9.07
C HIS A 129 13.82 -14.14 8.19
N GLU A 130 12.49 -14.33 8.25
CA GLU A 130 11.55 -13.49 7.50
C GLU A 130 11.77 -12.00 7.81
N CYS A 131 11.92 -11.64 9.09
CA CYS A 131 12.14 -10.26 9.47
C CYS A 131 13.42 -9.67 8.85
N LYS A 132 14.53 -10.41 8.91
CA LYS A 132 15.80 -9.97 8.32
C LYS A 132 15.68 -9.83 6.80
N GLN A 133 15.03 -10.77 6.11
CA GLN A 133 14.93 -10.75 4.64
C GLN A 133 13.95 -9.69 4.11
N VAL A 134 12.86 -9.44 4.84
CA VAL A 134 11.81 -8.51 4.41
C VAL A 134 12.08 -7.08 4.90
N PHE A 135 12.52 -6.91 6.16
CA PHE A 135 12.67 -5.60 6.80
C PHE A 135 14.13 -5.15 6.94
N ARG A 136 15.10 -5.97 6.53
CA ARG A 136 16.55 -5.73 6.72
C ARG A 136 16.96 -5.57 8.20
N THR A 137 16.08 -5.94 9.12
CA THR A 137 16.26 -5.83 10.57
C THR A 137 15.37 -6.84 11.28
N ASN A 138 15.75 -7.22 12.50
CA ASN A 138 14.93 -7.98 13.45
C ASN A 138 14.63 -7.18 14.72
N ASP A 139 14.81 -5.85 14.66
CA ASP A 139 14.49 -4.96 15.77
C ASP A 139 12.97 -4.93 16.02
N PRO A 140 12.49 -5.33 17.21
CA PRO A 140 11.07 -5.33 17.55
C PRO A 140 10.44 -3.93 17.56
N ALA A 141 11.21 -2.84 17.57
CA ALA A 141 10.68 -1.49 17.40
C ALA A 141 10.23 -1.19 15.96
N HIS A 142 10.69 -1.95 14.97
CA HIS A 142 10.20 -1.84 13.60
C HIS A 142 8.76 -2.41 13.51
N PRO A 143 7.74 -1.64 13.07
CA PRO A 143 6.35 -2.09 13.09
C PRO A 143 6.08 -3.40 12.34
N GLY A 144 6.72 -3.58 11.18
CA GLY A 144 6.63 -4.84 10.41
C GLY A 144 7.25 -6.03 11.14
N VAL A 145 8.35 -5.82 11.88
CA VAL A 145 9.02 -6.88 12.65
C VAL A 145 8.12 -7.26 13.83
N ALA A 146 7.59 -6.28 14.56
CA ALA A 146 6.64 -6.51 15.64
C ALA A 146 5.44 -7.33 15.16
N SER A 147 4.89 -6.98 13.98
CA SER A 147 3.76 -7.71 13.37
C SER A 147 4.09 -9.16 13.03
N VAL A 148 5.28 -9.45 12.49
CA VAL A 148 5.71 -10.84 12.20
C VAL A 148 6.01 -11.61 13.48
N MET A 149 6.67 -10.99 14.45
CA MET A 149 7.00 -11.62 15.73
C MET A 149 5.75 -11.97 16.55
N ALA A 150 4.68 -11.19 16.42
CA ALA A 150 3.39 -11.41 17.08
C ALA A 150 2.49 -12.45 16.40
N GLN A 151 2.87 -12.99 15.24
CA GLN A 151 2.10 -14.02 14.54
C GLN A 151 1.90 -15.28 15.39
N GLY A 152 0.90 -16.07 15.02
CA GLY A 152 0.74 -17.44 15.50
C GLY A 152 1.96 -18.33 15.15
N GLU A 153 2.12 -19.44 15.86
CA GLU A 153 3.27 -20.35 15.68
C GLU A 153 3.17 -21.21 14.43
N VAL A 154 1.96 -21.44 13.93
CA VAL A 154 1.69 -22.32 12.79
C VAL A 154 0.95 -21.53 11.73
N ASN A 155 1.50 -21.50 10.52
CA ASN A 155 0.82 -21.00 9.35
C ASN A 155 -0.08 -22.08 8.75
N LEU A 156 -1.27 -21.68 8.33
CA LEU A 156 -2.20 -22.50 7.56
C LEU A 156 -2.24 -21.99 6.14
N ALA A 157 -1.79 -22.83 5.20
CA ALA A 157 -1.69 -22.49 3.79
C ALA A 157 -2.80 -23.16 2.98
N GLY A 158 -3.14 -22.55 1.85
CA GLY A 158 -4.11 -23.12 0.93
C GLY A 158 -4.88 -22.07 0.13
N GLU A 159 -5.72 -22.58 -0.76
CA GLU A 159 -6.58 -21.78 -1.63
C GLU A 159 -7.70 -21.12 -0.82
N VAL A 160 -8.06 -19.89 -1.19
CA VAL A 160 -9.13 -19.15 -0.53
C VAL A 160 -10.27 -18.81 -1.48
N GLN A 161 -11.48 -18.84 -0.93
CA GLN A 161 -12.65 -18.18 -1.51
C GLN A 161 -12.98 -16.97 -0.64
N VAL A 162 -13.04 -15.79 -1.24
CA VAL A 162 -13.33 -14.55 -0.51
C VAL A 162 -14.82 -14.25 -0.58
N LEU A 163 -15.44 -14.05 0.57
CA LEU A 163 -16.89 -13.87 0.72
C LEU A 163 -17.29 -12.43 1.07
N SER A 164 -16.34 -11.63 1.53
CA SER A 164 -16.58 -10.23 1.86
C SER A 164 -15.37 -9.35 1.56
N GLU A 165 -15.66 -8.09 1.25
CA GLU A 165 -14.69 -7.01 1.13
C GLU A 165 -14.67 -6.14 2.39
N GLY A 166 -15.34 -6.57 3.47
CA GLY A 166 -15.47 -5.81 4.71
C GLY A 166 -16.25 -4.50 4.49
N PRO A 167 -15.98 -3.45 5.30
CA PRO A 167 -16.74 -2.21 5.24
C PRO A 167 -16.40 -1.31 4.05
N TYR A 168 -15.30 -1.59 3.33
CA TYR A 168 -14.71 -0.64 2.38
C TYR A 168 -15.66 -0.18 1.26
N PRO A 169 -16.45 -1.07 0.60
CA PRO A 169 -17.37 -0.62 -0.45
C PRO A 169 -18.45 0.35 0.06
N ALA A 170 -18.95 0.13 1.28
CA ALA A 170 -19.99 0.96 1.88
C ALA A 170 -19.42 2.25 2.49
N GLN A 171 -18.24 2.19 3.13
CA GLN A 171 -17.60 3.32 3.80
C GLN A 171 -16.95 4.30 2.80
N TYR A 172 -16.44 3.81 1.68
CA TYR A 172 -15.69 4.59 0.70
C TYR A 172 -16.31 4.50 -0.71
N PRO A 173 -17.60 4.87 -0.87
CA PRO A 173 -18.27 4.78 -2.16
C PRO A 173 -17.58 5.65 -3.19
N GLY A 174 -17.29 5.09 -4.37
CA GLY A 174 -16.61 5.80 -5.46
C GLY A 174 -15.10 5.98 -5.29
N LEU A 175 -14.56 5.85 -4.07
CA LEU A 175 -13.13 5.89 -3.81
C LEU A 175 -12.52 4.49 -3.80
N TYR A 176 -13.11 3.54 -3.08
CA TYR A 176 -12.67 2.14 -3.11
C TYR A 176 -12.82 1.57 -4.52
N ARG A 177 -11.73 1.01 -5.05
CA ARG A 177 -11.71 0.48 -6.42
C ARG A 177 -10.98 -0.85 -6.50
N ARG A 178 -11.56 -1.76 -7.28
CA ARG A 178 -10.95 -3.05 -7.64
C ARG A 178 -10.01 -2.89 -8.85
N PRO A 179 -8.97 -3.72 -8.98
CA PRO A 179 -8.11 -3.76 -10.17
C PRO A 179 -8.88 -3.82 -11.50
N ALA A 180 -9.92 -4.65 -11.60
CA ALA A 180 -10.72 -4.78 -12.82
C ALA A 180 -11.46 -3.48 -13.19
N GLU A 181 -11.99 -2.76 -12.19
CA GLU A 181 -12.69 -1.49 -12.38
C GLU A 181 -11.73 -0.40 -12.86
N MET A 182 -10.54 -0.34 -12.27
CA MET A 182 -9.51 0.64 -12.66
C MET A 182 -9.00 0.40 -14.07
N ARG A 183 -8.74 -0.86 -14.44
CA ARG A 183 -8.37 -1.21 -15.82
C ARG A 183 -9.43 -0.82 -16.83
N LYS A 184 -10.71 -1.06 -16.50
CA LYS A 184 -11.84 -0.64 -17.35
C LYS A 184 -11.87 0.88 -17.49
N LEU A 185 -11.75 1.63 -16.38
CA LEU A 185 -11.73 3.09 -16.39
C LEU A 185 -10.58 3.65 -17.23
N PHE A 186 -9.36 3.09 -17.10
CA PHE A 186 -8.22 3.53 -17.91
C PHE A 186 -8.44 3.27 -19.40
N ALA A 187 -9.03 2.12 -19.76
CA ALA A 187 -9.37 1.81 -21.14
C ALA A 187 -10.44 2.77 -21.70
N GLU A 188 -11.47 3.10 -20.92
CA GLU A 188 -12.51 4.08 -21.28
C GLU A 188 -11.93 5.49 -21.49
N LYS A 189 -10.89 5.86 -20.74
CA LYS A 189 -10.13 7.10 -20.92
C LYS A 189 -9.13 7.05 -22.09
N GLY A 190 -8.96 5.89 -22.72
CA GLY A 190 -7.97 5.68 -23.78
C GLY A 190 -6.51 5.64 -23.29
N TRP A 191 -6.28 5.51 -21.98
CA TRP A 191 -4.95 5.47 -21.39
C TRP A 191 -4.24 4.14 -21.68
N GLY A 192 -3.01 4.20 -22.18
CA GLY A 192 -2.11 3.05 -22.36
C GLY A 192 -1.00 3.00 -21.32
N THR A 193 -0.59 4.17 -20.82
CA THR A 193 0.44 4.35 -19.80
C THR A 193 -0.12 5.11 -18.61
N VAL A 194 -0.01 4.50 -17.43
CA VAL A 194 -0.52 5.06 -16.18
C VAL A 194 0.56 4.98 -15.11
N ALA A 195 0.80 6.08 -14.41
CA ALA A 195 1.67 6.12 -13.25
C ALA A 195 0.86 6.10 -11.96
N ALA A 196 1.24 5.27 -11.00
CA ALA A 196 0.64 5.27 -9.67
C ALA A 196 1.42 6.14 -8.71
N LEU A 197 0.72 7.01 -7.99
CA LEU A 197 1.19 7.73 -6.82
C LEU A 197 0.54 7.12 -5.58
N GLN A 198 1.34 6.49 -4.71
CA GLN A 198 0.89 5.98 -3.42
C GLN A 198 0.73 7.12 -2.42
N LEU A 199 -0.40 7.19 -1.72
CA LEU A 199 -0.64 8.19 -0.68
C LEU A 199 -1.20 7.59 0.61
N ARG A 200 -0.69 8.13 1.71
CA ARG A 200 -1.25 7.99 3.06
C ARG A 200 -1.47 9.33 3.77
N ASN A 201 -0.96 10.41 3.17
CA ASN A 201 -1.03 11.78 3.66
C ASN A 201 -1.72 12.65 2.60
N PRO A 202 -2.23 13.84 2.96
CA PRO A 202 -2.66 14.84 1.98
C PRO A 202 -1.58 15.16 0.95
N MET A 203 -2.00 15.61 -0.22
CA MET A 203 -1.07 16.10 -1.24
C MET A 203 -0.71 17.57 -1.00
N HIS A 204 0.59 17.86 -1.06
CA HIS A 204 1.13 19.23 -1.04
C HIS A 204 1.85 19.50 -2.37
N ARG A 205 2.51 20.66 -2.51
CA ARG A 205 3.18 21.02 -3.78
C ARG A 205 4.28 20.05 -4.19
N SER A 206 4.91 19.35 -3.24
CA SER A 206 5.82 18.23 -3.53
C SER A 206 5.11 17.09 -4.26
N HIS A 207 4.01 16.58 -3.72
CA HIS A 207 3.22 15.52 -4.34
C HIS A 207 2.56 15.97 -5.66
N GLU A 208 2.11 17.23 -5.73
CA GLU A 208 1.62 17.84 -6.97
C GLU A 208 2.69 17.77 -8.07
N TYR A 209 3.92 18.17 -7.75
CA TYR A 209 5.04 18.17 -8.69
C TYR A 209 5.38 16.76 -9.17
N LEU A 210 5.38 15.76 -8.27
CA LEU A 210 5.58 14.35 -8.64
C LEU A 210 4.51 13.88 -9.63
N ALA A 211 3.24 14.16 -9.35
CA ALA A 211 2.14 13.78 -10.24
C ALA A 211 2.25 14.49 -11.60
N LYS A 212 2.63 15.77 -11.63
CA LYS A 212 2.83 16.51 -12.89
C LYS A 212 3.96 15.95 -13.74
N ILE A 213 5.11 15.61 -13.13
CA ILE A 213 6.20 14.92 -13.84
C ILE A 213 5.69 13.63 -14.48
N ALA A 214 4.87 12.87 -13.76
CA ALA A 214 4.34 11.61 -14.29
C ALA A 214 3.35 11.81 -15.45
N ILE A 215 2.52 12.87 -15.42
CA ILE A 215 1.61 13.22 -16.53
C ILE A 215 2.37 13.60 -17.80
N GLU A 216 3.53 14.23 -17.71
CA GLU A 216 4.34 14.56 -18.90
C GLU A 216 4.83 13.33 -19.67
N ILE A 217 4.88 12.16 -19.02
CA ILE A 217 5.41 10.92 -19.62
C ILE A 217 4.41 9.77 -19.68
N CYS A 218 3.21 9.95 -19.13
CA CYS A 218 2.14 8.94 -19.10
C CYS A 218 0.81 9.59 -19.47
N ASP A 219 -0.12 8.80 -20.03
CA ASP A 219 -1.45 9.29 -20.39
C ASP A 219 -2.26 9.76 -19.16
N GLY A 220 -1.94 9.25 -17.98
CA GLY A 220 -2.52 9.71 -16.73
C GLY A 220 -1.88 9.17 -15.46
N VAL A 221 -2.36 9.69 -14.33
CA VAL A 221 -1.90 9.32 -12.99
C VAL A 221 -3.04 8.73 -12.16
N LEU A 222 -2.80 7.57 -11.57
CA LEU A 222 -3.59 7.01 -10.49
C LEU A 222 -3.06 7.53 -9.14
N ILE A 223 -3.82 8.39 -8.49
CA ILE A 223 -3.57 8.81 -7.11
C ILE A 223 -4.27 7.79 -6.20
N GLN A 224 -3.51 6.83 -5.65
CA GLN A 224 -4.07 5.73 -4.88
C GLN A 224 -3.82 5.91 -3.39
N GLN A 225 -4.89 6.11 -2.63
CA GLN A 225 -4.85 6.24 -1.18
C GLN A 225 -4.91 4.88 -0.48
N ILE A 226 -4.20 4.73 0.64
CA ILE A 226 -4.42 3.62 1.55
C ILE A 226 -5.69 3.89 2.37
N LEU A 227 -6.62 2.92 2.41
CA LEU A 227 -7.88 2.99 3.14
C LEU A 227 -7.87 2.22 4.48
N GLY A 228 -6.77 1.55 4.82
CA GLY A 228 -6.65 0.75 6.04
C GLY A 228 -6.66 1.55 7.35
N LYS A 229 -6.46 0.82 8.46
CA LYS A 229 -6.50 1.36 9.83
C LYS A 229 -5.56 2.56 9.98
N LEU A 230 -6.13 3.69 10.39
CA LEU A 230 -5.39 4.92 10.65
C LEU A 230 -4.55 4.75 11.91
N LYS A 231 -3.31 5.26 11.90
CA LYS A 231 -2.53 5.41 13.13
C LYS A 231 -3.02 6.63 13.92
N PRO A 232 -2.83 6.66 15.25
CA PRO A 232 -3.03 7.87 16.03
C PRO A 232 -2.30 9.08 15.38
N GLY A 233 -3.06 10.14 15.09
CA GLY A 233 -2.55 11.34 14.40
C GLY A 233 -2.62 11.33 12.87
N ASP A 234 -3.06 10.24 12.23
CA ASP A 234 -3.38 10.22 10.80
C ASP A 234 -4.68 10.99 10.54
N ILE A 235 -4.70 11.76 9.44
CA ILE A 235 -5.87 12.53 9.01
C ILE A 235 -6.95 11.58 8.46
N PRO A 236 -8.24 11.70 8.85
CA PRO A 236 -9.33 10.89 8.33
C PRO A 236 -9.40 10.86 6.80
N ALA A 237 -9.85 9.74 6.25
CA ALA A 237 -9.92 9.53 4.80
C ALA A 237 -10.76 10.61 4.09
N GLU A 238 -11.90 11.00 4.63
CA GLU A 238 -12.76 12.08 4.08
C GLU A 238 -12.02 13.41 3.92
N VAL A 239 -11.20 13.79 4.90
CA VAL A 239 -10.40 15.03 4.87
C VAL A 239 -9.28 14.91 3.83
N ARG A 240 -8.63 13.73 3.75
CA ARG A 240 -7.60 13.49 2.72
C ARG A 240 -8.19 13.53 1.31
N VAL A 241 -9.34 12.90 1.09
CA VAL A 241 -10.06 12.91 -0.20
C VAL A 241 -10.40 14.34 -0.59
N ARG A 242 -11.03 15.12 0.30
CA ARG A 242 -11.33 16.54 0.07
C ARG A 242 -10.08 17.34 -0.31
N ALA A 243 -8.97 17.14 0.41
CA ALA A 243 -7.72 17.82 0.14
C ALA A 243 -7.13 17.47 -1.23
N VAL A 244 -7.13 16.19 -1.60
CA VAL A 244 -6.64 15.72 -2.91
C VAL A 244 -7.55 16.20 -4.04
N ASP A 245 -8.87 16.08 -3.89
CA ASP A 245 -9.84 16.53 -4.90
C ASP A 245 -9.72 18.03 -5.17
N THR A 246 -9.60 18.83 -4.11
CA THR A 246 -9.40 20.28 -4.22
C THR A 246 -8.12 20.59 -5.00
N LEU A 247 -7.03 19.89 -4.69
CA LEU A 247 -5.77 20.08 -5.41
C LEU A 247 -5.90 19.70 -6.90
N VAL A 248 -6.53 18.56 -7.20
CA VAL A 248 -6.72 18.08 -8.58
C VAL A 248 -7.61 19.03 -9.37
N GLN A 249 -8.74 19.44 -8.82
CA GLN A 249 -9.72 20.31 -9.50
C GLN A 249 -9.14 21.68 -9.86
N HIS A 250 -8.32 22.26 -8.99
CA HIS A 250 -7.80 23.61 -9.20
C HIS A 250 -6.50 23.65 -10.02
N TYR A 251 -5.67 22.60 -9.96
CA TYR A 251 -4.27 22.69 -10.40
C TYR A 251 -3.84 21.62 -11.43
N PHE A 252 -4.75 20.76 -11.88
CA PHE A 252 -4.50 19.75 -12.90
C PHE A 252 -5.43 19.92 -14.10
N VAL A 253 -4.96 19.51 -15.27
CA VAL A 253 -5.80 19.42 -16.46
C VAL A 253 -6.88 18.37 -16.22
N LYS A 254 -8.10 18.65 -16.66
CA LYS A 254 -9.22 17.71 -16.52
C LYS A 254 -8.85 16.37 -17.15
N ASP A 255 -9.27 15.29 -16.50
CA ASP A 255 -9.09 13.92 -17.01
C ASP A 255 -7.63 13.44 -17.14
N THR A 256 -6.66 14.06 -16.45
CA THR A 256 -5.26 13.53 -16.34
C THR A 256 -4.99 12.75 -15.05
N CYS A 257 -5.88 12.87 -14.06
CA CYS A 257 -5.75 12.23 -12.75
C CYS A 257 -7.01 11.43 -12.42
N VAL A 258 -6.82 10.26 -11.82
CA VAL A 258 -7.89 9.47 -11.19
C VAL A 258 -7.52 9.21 -9.74
N GLN A 259 -8.46 9.45 -8.82
CA GLN A 259 -8.31 9.08 -7.42
C GLN A 259 -8.95 7.72 -7.15
N ALA A 260 -8.29 6.89 -6.35
CA ALA A 260 -8.83 5.63 -5.86
C ALA A 260 -8.26 5.30 -4.48
N GLY A 261 -8.88 4.33 -3.80
CA GLY A 261 -8.43 3.79 -2.54
C GLY A 261 -8.19 2.29 -2.58
N VAL A 262 -7.24 1.81 -1.77
CA VAL A 262 -6.87 0.39 -1.66
C VAL A 262 -6.83 -0.04 -0.18
N PRO A 263 -7.40 -1.20 0.19
CA PRO A 263 -7.54 -1.66 1.58
C PRO A 263 -6.26 -2.37 2.07
N LEU A 264 -5.10 -1.72 1.93
CA LEU A 264 -3.81 -2.31 2.31
C LEU A 264 -3.44 -1.92 3.74
N GLU A 265 -3.02 -2.89 4.55
CA GLU A 265 -2.29 -2.61 5.79
C GLU A 265 -0.77 -2.57 5.52
N MET A 266 -0.15 -1.44 5.83
CA MET A 266 1.29 -1.25 5.58
C MET A 266 2.15 -2.09 6.52
N ARG A 267 3.19 -2.68 5.94
CA ARG A 267 4.22 -3.45 6.66
C ARG A 267 5.43 -2.60 7.07
N TYR A 268 5.51 -1.37 6.54
CA TYR A 268 6.65 -0.47 6.69
C TYR A 268 7.97 -1.09 6.21
N GLY A 269 7.89 -1.95 5.19
CA GLY A 269 9.00 -2.75 4.68
C GLY A 269 9.90 -2.02 3.69
N GLY A 270 9.78 -0.69 3.60
CA GLY A 270 10.64 0.17 2.78
C GLY A 270 10.88 -0.41 1.38
N PRO A 271 12.12 -0.83 1.06
CA PRO A 271 12.44 -1.40 -0.24
C PRO A 271 11.59 -2.61 -0.66
N ARG A 272 11.41 -3.61 0.22
CA ARG A 272 10.61 -4.81 -0.10
C ARG A 272 9.14 -4.47 -0.31
N GLU A 273 8.61 -3.52 0.45
CA GLU A 273 7.23 -3.07 0.30
C GLU A 273 7.03 -2.20 -0.95
N ALA A 274 8.05 -1.48 -1.40
CA ALA A 274 8.02 -0.79 -2.70
C ALA A 274 7.81 -1.75 -3.87
N LEU A 275 8.40 -2.95 -3.80
CA LEU A 275 8.18 -4.01 -4.78
C LEU A 275 6.76 -4.59 -4.67
N LEU A 276 6.24 -4.83 -3.46
CA LEU A 276 4.85 -5.29 -3.27
C LEU A 276 3.87 -4.26 -3.84
N HIS A 277 4.13 -2.98 -3.56
CA HIS A 277 3.42 -1.86 -4.16
C HIS A 277 3.45 -1.95 -5.69
N ALA A 278 4.61 -2.18 -6.31
CA ALA A 278 4.69 -2.32 -7.77
C ALA A 278 3.87 -3.50 -8.30
N VAL A 279 3.93 -4.68 -7.66
CA VAL A 279 3.16 -5.87 -8.06
C VAL A 279 1.67 -5.55 -8.16
N PHE A 280 1.06 -5.04 -7.09
CA PHE A 280 -0.37 -4.83 -7.15
C PHE A 280 -0.75 -3.63 -8.01
N ARG A 281 0.10 -2.59 -8.13
CA ARG A 281 -0.16 -1.49 -9.09
C ARG A 281 -0.12 -1.96 -10.53
N GLN A 282 0.76 -2.91 -10.86
CA GLN A 282 0.71 -3.59 -12.15
C GLN A 282 -0.63 -4.29 -12.33
N ASN A 283 -1.14 -4.99 -11.31
CA ASN A 283 -2.47 -5.60 -11.34
C ASN A 283 -3.60 -4.57 -11.52
N PHE A 284 -3.49 -3.38 -10.95
CA PHE A 284 -4.41 -2.25 -11.21
C PHE A 284 -4.32 -1.68 -12.64
N GLY A 285 -3.32 -2.08 -13.44
CA GLY A 285 -3.11 -1.62 -14.81
C GLY A 285 -2.09 -0.49 -14.96
N CYS A 286 -1.36 -0.15 -13.90
CA CYS A 286 -0.36 0.91 -13.94
C CYS A 286 0.94 0.43 -14.58
N SER A 287 1.43 1.17 -15.57
CA SER A 287 2.74 0.94 -16.20
C SER A 287 3.92 1.46 -15.38
N HIS A 288 3.67 2.43 -14.50
CA HIS A 288 4.70 3.06 -13.69
C HIS A 288 4.27 3.16 -12.23
N LEU A 289 5.25 3.09 -11.32
CA LEU A 289 5.08 3.44 -9.91
C LEU A 289 6.01 4.61 -9.58
N ILE A 290 5.46 5.70 -9.07
CA ILE A 290 6.29 6.79 -8.53
C ILE A 290 6.93 6.30 -7.24
N VAL A 291 8.27 6.25 -7.23
CA VAL A 291 9.06 5.86 -6.07
C VAL A 291 9.90 7.06 -5.65
N GLY A 292 9.42 7.76 -4.62
CA GLY A 292 10.12 8.91 -4.05
C GLY A 292 11.17 8.51 -3.03
N ARG A 293 11.60 9.49 -2.24
CA ARG A 293 12.46 9.27 -1.07
C ARG A 293 11.73 8.47 0.02
N ASP A 294 12.44 7.53 0.62
CA ASP A 294 12.01 6.76 1.81
C ASP A 294 10.63 6.09 1.62
N HIS A 295 10.39 5.60 0.40
CA HIS A 295 9.11 5.01 0.01
C HIS A 295 8.80 3.78 0.88
N ALA A 296 7.63 3.79 1.51
CA ALA A 296 7.18 2.78 2.47
C ALA A 296 8.11 2.56 3.69
N GLY A 297 9.03 3.50 3.96
CA GLY A 297 9.94 3.43 5.08
C GLY A 297 9.33 3.84 6.42
N VAL A 298 10.11 3.63 7.48
CA VAL A 298 9.80 4.05 8.84
C VAL A 298 11.09 4.38 9.58
N GLY A 299 11.05 5.42 10.41
CA GLY A 299 12.17 5.82 11.26
C GLY A 299 13.45 6.03 10.45
N GLU A 300 14.49 5.28 10.81
CA GLU A 300 15.80 5.37 10.17
C GLU A 300 16.34 4.01 9.68
N TYR A 301 15.44 3.03 9.50
CA TYR A 301 15.82 1.66 9.14
C TYR A 301 16.29 1.51 7.68
N TYR A 302 15.95 2.45 6.80
CA TYR A 302 16.27 2.40 5.38
C TYR A 302 16.98 3.67 4.94
N GLY A 303 17.90 3.55 3.98
CA GLY A 303 18.46 4.69 3.30
C GLY A 303 17.41 5.41 2.46
N PRO A 304 17.56 6.74 2.23
CA PRO A 304 16.54 7.57 1.59
C PRO A 304 16.15 7.12 0.17
N PHE A 305 16.98 6.36 -0.53
CA PHE A 305 16.71 5.88 -1.89
C PHE A 305 16.80 4.37 -2.03
N ASP A 306 16.85 3.62 -0.93
CA ASP A 306 16.99 2.16 -0.99
C ASP A 306 15.77 1.50 -1.67
N ALA A 307 14.59 2.10 -1.51
CA ALA A 307 13.38 1.67 -2.20
C ALA A 307 13.41 1.94 -3.73
N GLN A 308 14.29 2.81 -4.21
CA GLN A 308 14.53 2.98 -5.65
C GLN A 308 15.57 1.98 -6.16
N LYS A 309 16.65 1.79 -5.40
CA LYS A 309 17.77 0.89 -5.77
C LYS A 309 17.35 -0.56 -5.89
N ILE A 310 16.43 -1.02 -5.03
CA ILE A 310 16.00 -2.43 -5.03
C ILE A 310 15.40 -2.88 -6.38
N PHE A 311 14.83 -1.97 -7.18
CA PHE A 311 14.34 -2.31 -8.52
C PHE A 311 15.48 -2.67 -9.51
N ASP A 312 16.72 -2.29 -9.23
CA ASP A 312 17.90 -2.67 -10.00
C ASP A 312 18.54 -3.98 -9.49
N GLU A 313 18.10 -4.47 -8.33
CA GLU A 313 18.63 -5.66 -7.65
C GLU A 313 17.78 -6.91 -7.94
N ILE A 314 16.50 -6.75 -8.31
CA ILE A 314 15.61 -7.87 -8.63
C ILE A 314 15.92 -8.49 -10.00
N PRO A 315 15.57 -9.77 -10.23
CA PRO A 315 15.78 -10.43 -11.52
C PRO A 315 15.14 -9.65 -12.69
N PRO A 316 15.82 -9.53 -13.85
CA PRO A 316 15.23 -8.90 -15.03
C PRO A 316 13.92 -9.56 -15.45
N GLY A 317 12.92 -8.77 -15.84
CA GLY A 317 11.61 -9.27 -16.25
C GLY A 317 10.67 -9.67 -15.09
N SER A 318 11.09 -9.45 -13.83
CA SER A 318 10.24 -9.68 -12.65
C SER A 318 8.92 -8.89 -12.67
N LEU A 319 8.93 -7.68 -13.24
CA LEU A 319 7.78 -6.79 -13.34
C LEU A 319 7.71 -6.18 -14.75
N GLU A 320 6.49 -6.00 -15.27
CA GLU A 320 6.25 -5.14 -16.45
C GLU A 320 6.15 -3.67 -16.05
N LEU A 321 5.64 -3.40 -14.84
CA LEU A 321 5.63 -2.06 -14.25
C LEU A 321 7.06 -1.57 -14.00
N LYS A 322 7.32 -0.31 -14.35
CA LYS A 322 8.62 0.34 -14.19
C LYS A 322 8.61 1.36 -13.05
N PRO A 323 9.64 1.44 -12.21
CA PRO A 323 9.74 2.49 -11.22
C PRO A 323 10.02 3.84 -11.90
N LEU A 324 9.26 4.87 -11.56
CA LEU A 324 9.60 6.26 -11.81
C LEU A 324 10.33 6.81 -10.58
N LYS A 325 11.67 6.68 -10.60
CA LYS A 325 12.56 7.06 -9.50
C LYS A 325 12.74 8.58 -9.48
N ILE A 326 12.08 9.26 -8.54
CA ILE A 326 12.16 10.71 -8.41
C ILE A 326 12.90 11.07 -7.11
N ASP A 327 13.88 11.95 -7.23
CA ASP A 327 14.69 12.43 -6.11
C ASP A 327 13.84 13.33 -5.17
N MET A 328 14.38 13.68 -4.02
CA MET A 328 13.75 14.55 -3.03
C MET A 328 13.29 15.86 -3.67
N THR A 329 11.99 16.11 -3.62
CA THR A 329 11.36 17.33 -4.12
C THR A 329 11.34 18.42 -3.06
N PHE A 330 11.62 19.65 -3.45
CA PHE A 330 11.55 20.83 -2.60
C PHE A 330 11.19 22.07 -3.43
N TYR A 331 10.68 23.11 -2.79
CA TYR A 331 10.62 24.43 -3.41
C TYR A 331 11.96 25.12 -3.24
N CYS A 332 12.53 25.69 -4.31
CA CYS A 332 13.76 26.46 -4.25
C CYS A 332 13.48 27.94 -4.52
N GLY A 333 13.84 28.80 -3.57
CA GLY A 333 13.63 30.25 -3.69
C GLY A 333 14.48 30.91 -4.79
N LYS A 334 15.64 30.33 -5.13
CA LYS A 334 16.48 30.82 -6.24
C LYS A 334 15.99 30.37 -7.61
N CYS A 335 15.47 29.14 -7.71
CA CYS A 335 14.87 28.65 -8.95
C CYS A 335 13.44 29.18 -9.15
N ASP A 336 12.86 29.78 -8.11
CA ASP A 336 11.48 30.23 -8.04
C ASP A 336 10.47 29.13 -8.44
N GLY A 337 10.67 27.93 -7.91
CA GLY A 337 9.87 26.78 -8.33
C GLY A 337 10.18 25.49 -7.60
N MET A 338 9.36 24.47 -7.89
CA MET A 338 9.62 23.11 -7.44
C MET A 338 10.81 22.53 -8.21
N ALA A 339 11.70 21.86 -7.50
CA ALA A 339 12.85 21.19 -8.07
C ALA A 339 13.13 19.88 -7.32
N THR A 340 14.15 19.16 -7.78
CA THR A 340 14.69 17.99 -7.10
C THR A 340 16.18 18.14 -6.84
N GLY A 341 16.75 17.24 -6.04
CA GLY A 341 18.20 17.13 -5.87
C GLY A 341 18.99 16.92 -7.18
N ARG A 342 18.32 16.49 -8.25
CA ARG A 342 18.93 16.31 -9.58
C ARG A 342 18.82 17.53 -10.50
N THR A 343 17.90 18.45 -10.23
CA THR A 343 17.58 19.57 -11.14
C THR A 343 17.89 20.94 -10.55
N CYS A 344 18.21 21.02 -9.26
CA CYS A 344 18.60 22.27 -8.60
C CYS A 344 20.01 22.15 -7.99
N PRO A 345 20.95 23.06 -8.32
CA PRO A 345 22.30 23.05 -7.77
C PRO A 345 22.42 23.81 -6.43
N HIS A 346 21.35 24.45 -5.95
CA HIS A 346 21.41 25.34 -4.78
C HIS A 346 21.38 24.57 -3.44
N GLY A 347 22.06 25.12 -2.44
CA GLY A 347 22.14 24.57 -1.09
C GLY A 347 20.82 24.63 -0.32
N LYS A 348 20.78 23.94 0.82
CA LYS A 348 19.59 23.78 1.68
C LYS A 348 19.01 25.11 2.18
N GLU A 349 19.85 26.13 2.33
CA GLU A 349 19.46 27.49 2.70
C GLU A 349 18.47 28.13 1.72
N HIS A 350 18.39 27.62 0.50
CA HIS A 350 17.43 28.06 -0.51
C HIS A 350 16.27 27.09 -0.71
N GLN A 351 16.24 25.98 0.02
CA GLN A 351 15.26 24.91 -0.13
C GLN A 351 14.23 24.96 1.01
N LEU A 352 12.96 25.09 0.64
CA LEU A 352 11.86 24.92 1.57
C LEU A 352 11.44 23.45 1.58
N ALA A 353 11.71 22.77 2.69
CA ALA A 353 11.22 21.43 2.99
C ALA A 353 10.61 21.42 4.39
N VAL A 354 9.31 21.15 4.47
CA VAL A 354 8.58 21.02 5.75
C VAL A 354 8.25 19.53 5.93
N SER A 355 8.67 18.96 7.05
CA SER A 355 8.30 17.58 7.38
C SER A 355 6.82 17.49 7.76
N GLY A 356 6.19 16.34 7.50
CA GLY A 356 4.81 16.12 7.92
C GLY A 356 4.61 16.32 9.43
N THR A 357 5.61 15.98 10.22
CA THR A 357 5.63 16.19 11.67
C THR A 357 5.60 17.68 12.05
N MET A 358 6.42 18.51 11.41
CA MET A 358 6.40 19.97 11.60
C MET A 358 5.06 20.55 11.16
N LEU A 359 4.55 20.13 9.99
CA LEU A 359 3.25 20.56 9.47
C LEU A 359 2.12 20.30 10.47
N ARG A 360 2.02 19.08 11.01
CA ARG A 360 0.98 18.71 11.99
C ARG A 360 1.05 19.57 13.24
N LYS A 361 2.26 19.74 13.79
CA LYS A 361 2.48 20.59 14.97
C LYS A 361 1.99 22.02 14.70
N THR A 362 2.49 22.63 13.62
CA THR A 362 2.15 24.02 13.28
C THR A 362 0.65 24.19 13.05
N LEU A 363 -0.02 23.25 12.37
CA LEU A 363 -1.47 23.31 12.18
C LEU A 363 -2.25 23.15 13.49
N SER A 364 -1.84 22.21 14.36
CA SER A 364 -2.49 22.01 15.68
C SER A 364 -2.31 23.19 16.64
N GLU A 365 -1.28 24.00 16.44
CA GLU A 365 -0.99 25.20 17.23
C GLU A 365 -1.58 26.48 16.61
N GLY A 366 -2.33 26.37 15.50
CA GLY A 366 -2.87 27.52 14.77
C GLY A 366 -1.79 28.38 14.09
N GLY A 367 -0.58 27.86 13.93
CA GLY A 367 0.54 28.55 13.33
C GLY A 367 0.42 28.72 11.82
N GLN A 368 1.31 29.56 11.26
CA GLN A 368 1.38 29.79 9.82
C GLN A 368 2.32 28.78 9.17
N ILE A 369 1.85 28.19 8.07
CA ILE A 369 2.65 27.32 7.22
C ILE A 369 3.39 28.18 6.21
N PRO A 370 4.70 27.94 5.96
CA PRO A 370 5.45 28.68 4.97
C PRO A 370 4.76 28.72 3.61
N ASP A 371 4.78 29.88 2.98
CA ASP A 371 4.33 30.05 1.60
C ASP A 371 5.05 29.06 0.68
N HIS A 372 4.39 28.65 -0.40
CA HIS A 372 4.92 27.66 -1.36
C HIS A 372 5.13 26.22 -0.83
N PHE A 373 4.80 25.89 0.43
CA PHE A 373 4.76 24.50 0.88
C PHE A 373 3.54 23.74 0.32
N SER A 374 2.36 24.33 0.42
CA SER A 374 1.09 23.74 -0.03
C SER A 374 0.23 24.79 -0.73
N ARG A 375 -0.85 24.36 -1.39
CA ARG A 375 -1.85 25.27 -1.95
C ARG A 375 -2.75 25.84 -0.84
N PRO A 376 -3.13 27.13 -0.89
CA PRO A 376 -3.96 27.75 0.16
C PRO A 376 -5.28 27.01 0.42
N GLU A 377 -5.94 26.52 -0.63
CA GLU A 377 -7.21 25.81 -0.57
C GLU A 377 -7.07 24.46 0.16
N VAL A 378 -5.95 23.76 -0.10
CA VAL A 378 -5.60 22.54 0.63
C VAL A 378 -5.31 22.85 2.10
N LEU A 379 -4.56 23.92 2.39
CA LEU A 379 -4.28 24.32 3.77
C LEU A 379 -5.53 24.72 4.53
N ALA A 380 -6.51 25.34 3.87
CA ALA A 380 -7.79 25.71 4.50
C ALA A 380 -8.53 24.47 5.02
N ILE A 381 -8.63 23.42 4.20
CA ILE A 381 -9.25 22.13 4.58
C ILE A 381 -8.49 21.50 5.75
N LEU A 382 -7.17 21.50 5.71
CA LEU A 382 -6.37 20.93 6.80
C LEU A 382 -6.51 21.74 8.09
N LYS A 383 -6.52 23.08 8.02
CA LYS A 383 -6.75 23.95 9.18
C LYS A 383 -8.13 23.73 9.80
N GLU A 384 -9.18 23.60 8.98
CA GLU A 384 -10.53 23.26 9.42
C GLU A 384 -10.51 21.97 10.26
N TYR A 385 -9.88 20.91 9.74
CA TYR A 385 -9.75 19.65 10.47
C TYR A 385 -8.91 19.77 11.76
N TYR A 386 -7.73 20.39 11.72
CA TYR A 386 -6.87 20.50 12.90
C TYR A 386 -7.49 21.37 14.01
N ALA A 387 -8.37 22.32 13.65
CA ALA A 387 -9.11 23.13 14.63
C ALA A 387 -10.17 22.32 15.40
N THR A 388 -10.57 21.14 14.92
CA THR A 388 -11.51 20.27 15.65
C THR A 388 -10.84 19.32 16.63
N LEU A 389 -9.49 19.29 16.68
CA LEU A 389 -8.77 18.40 17.59
C LEU A 389 -8.61 19.08 18.97
N GLU A 390 -9.09 18.41 20.02
CA GLU A 390 -8.96 18.88 21.41
C GLU A 390 -7.55 18.65 21.97
N ASP A 391 -6.88 17.57 21.55
CA ASP A 391 -5.53 17.21 21.97
C ASP A 391 -4.46 17.71 20.98
N LYS A 392 -3.44 18.38 21.50
CA LYS A 392 -2.27 18.80 20.71
C LYS A 392 -1.40 17.58 20.39
N VAL A 393 -0.95 17.49 19.14
CA VAL A 393 -0.12 16.37 18.67
C VAL A 393 1.27 16.47 19.31
N GLU A 394 1.63 15.54 20.20
CA GLU A 394 3.01 15.38 20.67
C GLU A 394 3.92 14.93 19.52
N VAL A 395 5.12 15.49 19.44
CA VAL A 395 6.02 15.34 18.29
C VAL A 395 7.42 14.89 18.71
N THR A 396 7.84 13.75 18.17
CA THR A 396 9.26 13.32 18.11
C THR A 396 9.81 13.57 16.70
N LEU A 397 10.93 14.29 16.57
CA LEU A 397 11.59 14.57 15.29
C LEU A 397 12.76 13.59 15.06
N HIS A 398 12.77 12.86 13.94
CA HIS A 398 13.91 12.03 13.51
C HIS A 398 14.84 12.79 12.53
N LYS A 399 16.11 12.37 12.36
CA LYS A 399 17.13 13.15 11.64
C LYS A 399 16.78 13.37 10.16
N TYR A 400 16.19 12.36 9.53
CA TYR A 400 15.74 12.41 8.14
C TYR A 400 14.55 13.35 7.91
N ALA A 401 13.77 13.65 8.95
CA ALA A 401 12.71 14.66 8.86
C ALA A 401 13.28 16.09 8.74
N LYS A 402 14.57 16.29 9.07
CA LYS A 402 15.29 17.56 8.90
C LYS A 402 16.01 17.69 7.55
N GLY A 403 15.87 16.69 6.68
CA GLY A 403 16.60 16.64 5.40
C GLY A 403 18.10 16.39 5.54
N GLU A 404 18.58 15.97 6.71
CA GLU A 404 19.97 15.53 6.94
C GLU A 404 20.26 14.23 6.15
N LYS A 405 21.49 14.10 5.63
CA LYS A 405 21.92 12.97 4.81
C LYS A 405 22.27 11.76 5.67
#